data_AF-A0A4U1CSE5-F1
#
_entry.id   AF-A0A4U1CSE5-F1
#
_cell.length_a   1.000
_cell.length_b   1.000
_cell.length_c   1.000
_cell.angle_alpha   90.00
_cell.angle_beta   90.00
_cell.angle_gamma   90.00
#
_symmetry.space_group_name_H-M   'P 1'
#
loop_
_entity.id
_entity.type
_entity.pdbx_description
1 polymer ?
#
loop_
_entity_poly.entity_id
_entity_poly.type
_entity_poly.pdbx_seq_one_letter_code
_entity_poly.pdbx_strand_id
1 'polypeptide(L)'
;MKNSKIVFPAIAIVLGLGIAFSSSAFKPSGKVNVLKYRYIGTNEAGLTTLSNWTDVSTEENPTPCEAGDEIPCLVQFQDNEYDNIADFITTNDTKAEMYATSKVESSKNEQ
;
A
#
# COMPACT_ATOMS: atom_id res chain seq x y z
N MET A 1 55.74 60.18 -0.53
CA MET A 1 54.73 60.93 -1.30
C MET A 1 53.98 59.94 -2.18
N LYS A 2 52.63 60.00 -2.16
CA LYS A 2 51.68 59.75 -3.27
C LYS A 2 51.80 58.40 -4.03
N ASN A 3 50.78 57.56 -4.22
CA ASN A 3 49.34 57.76 -4.20
C ASN A 3 48.63 56.39 -4.16
N SER A 4 47.52 56.32 -3.43
CA SER A 4 46.46 55.34 -3.63
C SER A 4 45.91 55.41 -5.04
N LYS A 5 45.65 54.25 -5.67
CA LYS A 5 44.64 54.12 -6.72
C LYS A 5 43.67 53.03 -6.31
N ILE A 6 42.60 53.50 -5.67
CA ILE A 6 41.32 52.82 -5.54
C ILE A 6 40.81 52.53 -6.94
N VAL A 7 40.51 51.26 -7.22
CA VAL A 7 39.58 50.86 -8.29
C VAL A 7 38.64 49.81 -7.67
N PHE A 8 37.55 50.29 -7.10
CA PHE A 8 36.29 49.54 -6.92
C PHE A 8 35.35 49.96 -8.07
N PRO A 9 34.22 49.27 -8.35
CA PRO A 9 33.76 47.94 -7.94
C PRO A 9 33.22 47.11 -9.15
N ALA A 10 33.46 45.80 -9.19
CA ALA A 10 32.68 44.91 -10.06
C ALA A 10 31.72 44.08 -9.20
N ILE A 11 30.51 44.63 -9.08
CA ILE A 11 29.31 43.95 -8.60
C ILE A 11 29.02 42.79 -9.54
N ALA A 12 29.03 41.56 -9.03
CA ALA A 12 28.39 40.42 -9.67
C ALA A 12 27.77 39.50 -8.59
N ILE A 13 26.62 39.97 -8.10
CA ILE A 13 25.41 39.17 -7.93
C ILE A 13 25.50 38.02 -6.90
N VAL A 14 25.05 38.37 -5.69
CA VAL A 14 24.39 37.46 -4.76
C VAL A 14 23.08 36.98 -5.42
N LEU A 15 23.09 35.77 -5.96
CA LEU A 15 21.91 34.89 -6.08
C LEU A 15 22.19 33.75 -5.08
N GLY A 16 21.64 33.69 -3.87
CA GLY A 16 20.36 34.24 -3.48
C GLY A 16 19.22 33.45 -4.14
N LEU A 17 19.23 32.12 -4.07
CA LEU A 17 18.01 31.28 -4.08
C LEU A 17 18.38 29.86 -3.65
N GLY A 18 17.74 29.45 -2.55
CA GLY A 18 18.12 28.30 -1.76
C GLY A 18 17.98 26.99 -2.50
N ILE A 19 19.02 26.18 -2.41
CA ILE A 19 18.86 24.72 -2.49
C ILE A 19 18.61 24.24 -1.07
N ALA A 20 17.44 24.62 -0.54
CA ALA A 20 16.80 23.90 0.54
C ALA A 20 15.97 22.77 -0.09
N PHE A 21 16.65 21.82 -0.73
CA PHE A 21 16.02 20.63 -1.29
C PHE A 21 16.75 19.39 -0.80
N SER A 22 16.45 19.03 0.44
CA SER A 22 16.11 17.66 0.81
C SER A 22 15.98 17.55 2.33
N SER A 23 15.19 18.42 2.96
CA SER A 23 14.32 17.88 4.00
C SER A 23 13.28 17.05 3.27
N SER A 24 13.68 15.85 2.82
CA SER A 24 12.73 14.79 2.53
C SER A 24 11.97 14.67 3.82
N ALA A 25 10.73 15.16 3.78
CA ALA A 25 9.75 14.90 4.78
C ALA A 25 9.65 13.38 4.86
N PHE A 26 10.44 12.79 5.77
CA PHE A 26 9.97 11.66 6.55
C PHE A 26 8.76 12.21 7.29
N LYS A 27 7.64 12.34 6.57
CA LYS A 27 6.32 12.23 7.15
C LYS A 27 6.45 10.99 8.02
N PRO A 28 6.20 11.06 9.33
CA PRO A 28 6.05 9.84 10.09
C PRO A 28 5.04 9.04 9.30
N SER A 29 5.50 7.97 8.66
CA SER A 29 4.65 7.03 7.96
C SER A 29 3.68 6.60 9.04
N GLY A 30 2.47 7.19 9.01
CA GLY A 30 1.36 6.74 9.82
C GLY A 30 1.37 5.24 9.65
N LYS A 31 1.47 4.51 10.76
CA LYS A 31 1.67 3.06 10.72
C LYS A 31 0.59 2.49 9.80
N VAL A 32 1.01 2.04 8.63
CA VAL A 32 0.11 1.43 7.67
C VAL A 32 -0.20 0.06 8.25
N ASN A 33 -1.48 -0.20 8.54
CA ASN A 33 -1.88 -1.48 9.08
C ASN A 33 -2.04 -2.46 7.92
N VAL A 34 -1.50 -3.66 8.11
CA VAL A 34 -1.73 -4.77 7.19
C VAL A 34 -3.01 -5.46 7.63
N LEU A 35 -4.00 -5.41 6.75
CA LEU A 35 -5.27 -6.10 6.91
C LEU A 35 -5.17 -7.47 6.23
N LYS A 36 -5.70 -8.50 6.90
CA LYS A 36 -5.72 -9.88 6.42
C LYS A 36 -7.11 -10.45 6.58
N TYR A 37 -7.67 -11.01 5.52
CA TYR A 37 -9.01 -11.61 5.54
C TYR A 37 -8.99 -13.03 4.97
N ARG A 38 -9.61 -13.97 5.69
CA ARG A 38 -9.76 -15.37 5.29
C ARG A 38 -11.18 -15.63 4.80
N TYR A 39 -11.30 -16.18 3.60
CA TYR A 39 -12.54 -16.62 3.00
C TYR A 39 -12.95 -17.99 3.53
N ILE A 40 -14.11 -18.06 4.20
CA ILE A 40 -14.67 -19.28 4.80
C ILE A 40 -15.79 -19.91 3.97
N GLY A 41 -16.27 -19.26 2.90
CA GLY A 41 -17.27 -19.84 2.01
C GLY A 41 -16.68 -20.94 1.12
N THR A 42 -17.53 -21.67 0.38
CA THR A 42 -17.10 -22.87 -0.35
C THR A 42 -17.05 -22.70 -1.87
N ASN A 43 -17.57 -21.60 -2.42
CA ASN A 43 -17.71 -21.38 -3.86
C ASN A 43 -17.43 -19.94 -4.29
N GLU A 44 -17.14 -19.75 -5.57
CA GLU A 44 -16.85 -18.43 -6.14
C GLU A 44 -17.98 -17.40 -5.94
N ALA A 45 -19.25 -17.83 -6.05
CA ALA A 45 -20.40 -16.94 -5.91
C ALA A 45 -20.47 -16.28 -4.52
N GLY A 46 -19.88 -16.92 -3.50
CA GLY A 46 -19.83 -16.38 -2.15
C GLY A 46 -18.72 -15.36 -1.91
N LEU A 47 -17.80 -15.10 -2.85
CA LEU A 47 -16.68 -14.16 -2.68
C LEU A 47 -17.15 -12.73 -2.43
N THR A 48 -18.30 -12.34 -2.98
CA THR A 48 -18.88 -11.01 -2.79
C THR A 48 -19.72 -10.89 -1.51
N THR A 49 -19.88 -11.99 -0.77
CA THR A 49 -20.67 -12.02 0.47
C THR A 49 -19.77 -11.75 1.67
N LEU A 50 -19.93 -10.59 2.31
CA LEU A 50 -19.08 -10.14 3.44
C LEU A 50 -19.04 -11.13 4.62
N SER A 51 -20.15 -11.81 4.91
CA SER A 51 -20.20 -12.80 6.01
C SER A 51 -19.34 -14.04 5.77
N ASN A 52 -18.88 -14.26 4.53
CA ASN A 52 -17.95 -15.34 4.20
C ASN A 52 -16.48 -14.93 4.39
N TRP A 53 -16.21 -13.74 4.90
CA TRP A 53 -14.86 -13.26 5.18
C TRP A 53 -14.66 -13.05 6.67
N THR A 54 -13.56 -13.58 7.18
CA THR A 54 -13.15 -13.42 8.58
C THR A 54 -11.90 -12.56 8.64
N ASP A 55 -11.93 -11.51 9.44
CA ASP A 55 -10.75 -10.71 9.76
C ASP A 55 -9.77 -11.54 10.60
N VAL A 56 -8.57 -11.71 10.08
CA VAL A 56 -7.45 -12.42 10.72
C VAL A 56 -6.21 -11.52 10.82
N SER A 57 -6.39 -10.20 10.77
CA SER A 57 -5.30 -9.20 10.81
C SER A 57 -4.51 -9.24 12.11
N THR A 58 -5.09 -9.78 13.19
CA THR A 58 -4.42 -9.99 14.48
C THR A 58 -3.55 -11.26 14.52
N GLU A 59 -3.71 -12.17 13.55
CA GLU A 59 -2.87 -13.36 13.39
C GLU A 59 -1.53 -12.95 12.74
N GLU A 60 -0.41 -13.21 13.43
CA GLU A 60 0.93 -12.90 12.89
C GLU A 60 1.19 -13.70 11.61
N ASN A 61 0.87 -15.00 11.64
CA ASN A 61 1.02 -15.94 10.54
C ASN A 61 -0.28 -16.73 10.37
N PRO A 62 -1.31 -16.17 9.70
CA PRO A 62 -2.56 -16.87 9.51
C PRO A 62 -2.36 -18.14 8.70
N THR A 63 -2.94 -19.24 9.17
CA THR A 63 -2.90 -20.52 8.46
C THR A 63 -3.50 -20.34 7.05
N PRO A 64 -2.80 -20.77 5.99
CA PRO A 64 -3.36 -20.80 4.64
C PRO A 64 -4.51 -21.82 4.58
N CYS A 65 -5.42 -21.67 3.62
CA CYS A 65 -6.42 -22.73 3.41
C CYS A 65 -5.78 -24.00 2.84
N GLU A 66 -6.58 -25.07 2.79
CA GLU A 66 -6.23 -26.26 2.01
C GLU A 66 -5.83 -25.85 0.60
N ALA A 67 -4.66 -26.32 0.16
CA ALA A 67 -4.09 -25.93 -1.11
C ALA A 67 -5.02 -26.27 -2.28
N GLY A 68 -5.25 -25.27 -3.11
CA GLY A 68 -5.98 -25.36 -4.37
C GLY A 68 -5.82 -24.04 -5.12
N ASP A 69 -6.21 -24.00 -6.38
CA ASP A 69 -5.96 -22.84 -7.26
C ASP A 69 -7.25 -22.17 -7.76
N GLU A 70 -8.41 -22.61 -7.25
CA GLU A 70 -9.70 -22.26 -7.84
C GLU A 70 -10.35 -21.03 -7.26
N ILE A 71 -10.22 -20.78 -5.95
CA ILE A 71 -10.85 -19.63 -5.28
C ILE A 71 -9.87 -18.96 -4.30
N PRO A 72 -9.85 -17.61 -4.23
CA PRO A 72 -9.08 -16.89 -3.23
C PRO A 72 -9.46 -17.35 -1.82
N CYS A 73 -8.46 -17.66 -1.01
CA CYS A 73 -8.64 -18.03 0.39
C CYS A 73 -8.22 -16.90 1.32
N LEU A 74 -6.99 -16.43 1.19
CA LEU A 74 -6.42 -15.44 2.10
C LEU A 74 -6.05 -14.23 1.26
N VAL A 75 -6.59 -13.08 1.62
CA VAL A 75 -6.20 -11.81 1.01
C VAL A 75 -5.51 -10.93 2.04
N GLN A 76 -4.51 -10.19 1.58
CA GLN A 76 -3.73 -9.29 2.39
C GLN A 76 -3.52 -7.98 1.65
N PHE A 77 -3.84 -6.88 2.31
CA PHE A 77 -3.66 -5.54 1.77
C PHE A 77 -3.42 -4.54 2.89
N GLN A 78 -2.97 -3.35 2.52
CA GLN A 78 -2.74 -2.27 3.47
C GLN A 78 -4.00 -1.40 3.64
N ASP A 79 -4.20 -0.84 4.83
CA ASP A 79 -5.34 0.04 5.16
C ASP A 79 -5.34 1.38 4.39
N ASN A 80 -4.25 1.71 3.69
CA ASN A 80 -4.18 2.84 2.77
C ASN A 80 -4.55 2.48 1.32
N GLU A 81 -4.69 1.18 1.01
CA GLU A 81 -5.15 0.67 -0.30
C GLU A 81 -6.65 0.39 -0.28
N TYR A 82 -7.13 -0.23 0.80
CA TYR A 82 -8.54 -0.53 1.06
C TYR A 82 -8.80 -0.42 2.57
N ASP A 83 -9.88 0.24 3.00
CA ASP A 83 -10.12 0.43 4.44
C ASP A 83 -10.56 -0.88 5.12
N ASN A 84 -11.16 -1.80 4.36
CA ASN A 84 -11.66 -3.09 4.82
C ASN A 84 -11.96 -4.06 3.65
N ILE A 85 -12.42 -5.28 3.96
CA ILE A 85 -12.74 -6.29 2.95
C ILE A 85 -13.89 -5.91 2.00
N ALA A 86 -14.85 -5.10 2.44
CA ALA A 86 -15.95 -4.65 1.58
C ALA A 86 -15.45 -3.70 0.48
N ASP A 87 -14.49 -2.83 0.78
CA ASP A 87 -13.88 -1.94 -0.21
C ASP A 87 -13.08 -2.73 -1.25
N PHE A 88 -12.32 -3.74 -0.78
CA PHE A 88 -11.58 -4.65 -1.64
C PHE A 88 -12.50 -5.40 -2.60
N ILE A 89 -13.60 -5.97 -2.09
CA ILE A 89 -14.60 -6.70 -2.89
C ILE A 89 -15.34 -5.76 -3.86
N THR A 90 -15.69 -4.55 -3.43
CA THR A 90 -16.39 -3.58 -4.30
C THR A 90 -15.53 -3.15 -5.49
N THR A 91 -14.21 -3.16 -5.30
CA THR A 91 -13.23 -2.83 -6.36
C THR A 91 -12.83 -4.04 -7.21
N ASN A 92 -12.92 -5.24 -6.65
CA ASN A 92 -12.52 -6.51 -7.26
C ASN A 92 -13.62 -7.55 -7.00
N ASP A 93 -14.75 -7.42 -7.71
CA ASP A 93 -15.95 -8.20 -7.40
C ASP A 93 -15.95 -9.59 -8.06
N THR A 94 -15.02 -9.82 -8.98
CA THR A 94 -14.78 -11.14 -9.59
C THR A 94 -13.53 -11.80 -9.04
N LYS A 95 -13.52 -13.14 -9.07
CA LYS A 95 -12.33 -13.95 -8.78
C LYS A 95 -11.11 -13.50 -9.60
N ALA A 96 -11.30 -13.27 -10.89
CA ALA A 96 -10.21 -12.92 -11.80
C ALA A 96 -9.55 -11.59 -11.42
N GLU A 97 -10.34 -10.59 -11.03
CA GLU A 97 -9.83 -9.31 -10.55
C GLU A 97 -9.07 -9.45 -9.24
N MET A 98 -9.63 -10.22 -8.28
CA MET A 98 -8.95 -10.48 -7.01
C MET A 98 -7.55 -11.07 -7.25
N TYR A 99 -7.41 -12.07 -8.12
CA TYR A 99 -6.10 -12.62 -8.48
C TYR A 99 -5.18 -11.65 -9.21
N ALA A 100 -5.73 -10.73 -10.01
CA ALA A 100 -4.94 -9.70 -10.69
C ALA A 100 -4.31 -8.69 -9.72
N THR A 101 -4.86 -8.51 -8.52
CA THR A 101 -4.37 -7.54 -7.52
C THR A 101 -3.04 -7.91 -6.86
N SER A 102 -2.57 -9.16 -7.00
CA SER A 102 -1.45 -9.72 -6.21
C SER A 102 -1.67 -9.66 -4.68
N LYS A 103 -2.92 -9.45 -4.22
CA LYS A 103 -3.29 -9.44 -2.79
C LYS A 103 -3.74 -10.81 -2.30
N VAL A 104 -3.92 -11.77 -3.20
CA VAL A 104 -4.25 -13.16 -2.85
C VAL A 104 -2.97 -13.87 -2.40
N GLU A 105 -2.88 -14.15 -1.11
CA GLU A 105 -1.75 -14.83 -0.47
C GLU A 105 -1.89 -16.36 -0.54
N SER A 106 -3.12 -16.86 -0.56
CA SER A 106 -3.39 -18.29 -0.73
C SER A 106 -4.74 -18.53 -1.36
N SER A 107 -4.88 -19.74 -1.90
CA SER A 107 -6.05 -20.19 -2.63
C SER A 107 -6.49 -21.57 -2.14
N LYS A 108 -7.72 -21.95 -2.47
CA LYS A 108 -8.29 -23.26 -2.15
C LYS A 108 -9.13 -23.79 -3.31
N ASN A 109 -9.47 -25.07 -3.26
CA ASN A 109 -10.40 -25.69 -4.22
C ASN A 109 -11.84 -25.28 -3.90
N GLU A 110 -12.67 -25.26 -4.93
CA GLU A 110 -14.12 -25.15 -4.77
C GLU A 110 -14.67 -26.50 -4.26
N GLN A 111 -15.60 -26.47 -3.29
CA GLN A 111 -16.19 -27.67 -2.67
C GLN A 111 -17.62 -27.92 -3.13
#